data_AF-X0TDN5-F1
#
_entry.id   AF-X0TDN5-F1
#
_cell.length_a   1.000
_cell.length_b   1.000
_cell.length_c   1.000
_cell.angle_alpha   90.00
_cell.angle_beta   90.00
_cell.angle_gamma   90.00
#
_symmetry.space_group_name_H-M   'P 1'
#
loop_
_entity.id
_entity.type
_entity.pdbx_description
1 polymer ?
#
loop_
_entity_poly.entity_id
_entity_poly.type
_entity_poly.pdbx_seq_one_letter_code
_entity_poly.pdbx_strand_id
1 'polypeptide(L)'
;MKQLKYCVMIVSIFTFTAVSLVISGEPVKKTPNPADEAMPALPQLKPLFDFPVRDTSICLGPDDTYYLTGTTGHPTWWRTNDGVRVWKSKDLKKWDFLGLVWSIEKHGTWQKKIVRGRRAVWAPEIHYINGTFWIPYCMNYQGTGLLRSTTGKAEGPYEDVKKDGPLTRRIDASLFQDDDGKVYFVYGDGRIARMTEDMSGLAEEPRLLKPSNHGHVGFEGAFITKMDNRYLLACAEFNGKGGNRTYDCM
;
A
#
# COMPACT_ATOMS: atom_id res chain seq x y z
N MET A 1 8.76 -19.32 -22.72
CA MET A 1 7.75 -18.24 -22.62
C MET A 1 7.62 -17.83 -21.16
N LYS A 2 8.10 -16.65 -20.78
CA LYS A 2 8.10 -16.17 -19.38
C LYS A 2 6.73 -15.56 -19.08
N GLN A 3 6.02 -16.10 -18.09
CA GLN A 3 4.79 -15.49 -17.58
C GLN A 3 5.14 -14.22 -16.79
N LEU A 4 4.61 -13.07 -17.21
CA LEU A 4 4.53 -11.89 -16.36
C LEU A 4 3.34 -12.07 -15.42
N LYS A 5 3.60 -12.01 -14.11
CA LYS A 5 2.57 -11.93 -13.07
C LYS A 5 2.39 -10.46 -12.71
N TYR A 6 1.29 -9.86 -13.14
CA TYR A 6 0.90 -8.50 -12.73
C TYR A 6 -0.01 -8.59 -11.51
N CYS A 7 0.21 -7.72 -10.53
CA CYS A 7 -0.75 -7.43 -9.47
C CYS A 7 -1.62 -6.27 -9.97
N VAL A 8 -2.94 -6.48 -10.04
CA VAL A 8 -3.89 -5.48 -10.53
C VAL A 8 -4.53 -4.80 -9.32
N MET A 9 -4.32 -3.50 -9.18
CA MET A 9 -5.13 -2.66 -8.30
C MET A 9 -6.25 -2.05 -9.15
N ILE A 10 -7.47 -2.51 -8.94
CA ILE A 10 -8.67 -1.96 -9.60
C ILE A 10 -9.15 -0.78 -8.75
N VAL A 11 -8.99 0.44 -9.26
CA VAL A 11 -9.71 1.61 -8.73
C VAL A 11 -11.00 1.74 -9.53
N SER A 12 -12.10 1.20 -8.99
CA SER A 12 -13.43 1.36 -9.58
C SER A 12 -14.01 2.70 -9.14
N ILE A 13 -14.15 3.64 -10.07
CA ILE A 13 -14.94 4.85 -9.88
C ILE A 13 -16.40 4.48 -10.21
N PHE A 14 -17.26 4.37 -9.20
CA PHE A 14 -18.70 4.28 -9.40
C PHE A 14 -19.34 5.63 -9.02
N THR A 15 -19.81 6.37 -10.03
CA THR A 15 -20.95 7.26 -9.86
C THR A 15 -22.21 6.42 -10.06
N PHE A 16 -23.26 6.55 -9.25
CA PHE A 16 -24.66 6.53 -9.73
C PHE A 16 -25.71 6.84 -8.66
N THR A 17 -26.80 7.39 -9.19
CA THR A 17 -28.04 7.95 -8.64
C THR A 17 -28.83 7.09 -7.66
N ALA A 18 -29.44 7.75 -6.67
CA ALA A 18 -30.39 7.16 -5.73
C ALA A 18 -31.70 6.73 -6.41
N VAL A 19 -32.19 5.53 -6.05
CA VAL A 19 -33.56 5.07 -6.34
C VAL A 19 -34.21 4.67 -5.02
N SER A 20 -35.31 5.34 -4.67
CA SER A 20 -36.16 4.99 -3.53
C SER A 20 -37.02 3.76 -3.87
N LEU A 21 -37.08 2.78 -2.96
CA LEU A 21 -37.89 1.57 -3.13
C LEU A 21 -39.27 1.75 -2.47
N VAL A 22 -40.32 1.64 -3.28
CA VAL A 22 -41.71 1.41 -2.84
C VAL A 22 -41.93 -0.11 -2.80
N ILE A 23 -42.40 -0.64 -1.67
CA ILE A 23 -42.71 -2.07 -1.52
C ILE A 23 -44.16 -2.31 -1.97
N SER A 24 -44.35 -3.12 -3.02
CA SER A 24 -45.64 -3.75 -3.33
C SER A 24 -45.41 -5.24 -3.64
N GLY A 25 -46.26 -6.10 -3.10
CA GLY A 25 -46.05 -7.54 -2.99
C GLY A 25 -46.51 -8.34 -4.21
N GLU A 26 -45.62 -8.51 -5.19
CA GLU A 26 -45.74 -9.55 -6.22
C GLU A 26 -44.77 -10.73 -5.95
N PRO A 27 -45.11 -11.97 -6.36
CA PRO A 27 -44.27 -13.13 -6.17
C PRO A 27 -42.92 -12.97 -6.89
N VAL A 28 -41.83 -13.23 -6.16
CA VAL A 28 -40.45 -13.14 -6.64
C VAL A 28 -40.25 -14.07 -7.83
N LYS A 29 -40.14 -13.49 -9.04
CA LYS A 29 -39.58 -14.19 -10.19
C LYS A 29 -38.16 -14.64 -9.82
N LYS A 30 -37.88 -15.92 -10.04
CA LYS A 30 -36.56 -16.54 -9.84
C LYS A 30 -35.51 -15.66 -10.53
N THR A 31 -34.69 -14.95 -9.75
CA THR A 31 -33.56 -14.19 -10.29
C THR A 31 -32.60 -15.18 -10.95
N PRO A 32 -32.08 -14.86 -12.16
CA PRO A 32 -31.03 -15.65 -12.77
C PRO A 32 -29.84 -15.78 -11.80
N ASN A 33 -29.20 -16.94 -11.78
CA ASN A 33 -28.00 -17.12 -11.00
C ASN A 33 -26.92 -16.18 -11.58
N PRO A 34 -26.24 -15.32 -10.79
CA PRO A 34 -25.20 -14.43 -11.30
C PRO A 34 -24.04 -15.14 -12.00
N ALA A 35 -23.95 -16.47 -11.85
CA ALA A 35 -23.01 -17.34 -12.55
C ALA A 35 -23.34 -17.59 -14.04
N ASP A 36 -24.55 -17.24 -14.51
CA ASP A 36 -24.98 -17.47 -15.89
C ASP A 36 -24.74 -16.27 -16.81
N GLU A 37 -24.36 -15.10 -16.27
CA GLU A 37 -23.88 -13.98 -17.05
C GLU A 37 -22.38 -14.13 -17.29
N ALA A 38 -21.99 -14.28 -18.55
CA ALA A 38 -20.58 -14.29 -18.94
C ALA A 38 -19.93 -13.01 -18.39
N MET A 39 -18.98 -13.16 -17.47
CA MET A 39 -18.20 -12.05 -16.93
C MET A 39 -17.71 -11.18 -18.08
N PRO A 40 -17.96 -9.86 -18.06
CA PRO A 40 -17.52 -8.99 -19.12
C PRO A 40 -16.01 -9.14 -19.28
N ALA A 41 -15.52 -9.21 -20.52
CA ALA A 41 -14.10 -9.29 -20.79
C ALA A 41 -13.38 -8.14 -20.08
N LEU A 42 -12.35 -8.47 -19.29
CA LEU A 42 -11.55 -7.46 -18.63
C LEU A 42 -10.94 -6.52 -19.69
N PRO A 43 -10.90 -5.21 -19.44
CA PRO A 43 -10.28 -4.27 -20.37
C PRO A 43 -8.81 -4.64 -20.57
N GLN A 44 -8.27 -4.34 -21.75
CA GLN A 44 -6.86 -4.54 -22.02
C GLN A 44 -6.02 -3.68 -21.07
N LEU A 45 -5.29 -4.33 -20.17
CA LEU A 45 -4.39 -3.66 -19.24
C LEU A 45 -3.15 -3.18 -20.00
N LYS A 46 -2.82 -1.90 -19.83
CA LYS A 46 -1.57 -1.30 -20.31
C LYS A 46 -0.68 -0.99 -19.10
N PRO A 47 0.65 -1.14 -19.21
CA PRO A 47 1.55 -0.66 -18.18
C PRO A 47 1.29 0.83 -17.90
N LEU A 48 1.34 1.21 -16.62
CA LEU A 48 1.14 2.59 -16.19
C LEU A 48 2.25 3.51 -16.72
N PHE A 49 3.50 3.02 -16.75
CA PHE A 49 4.68 3.68 -17.31
C PHE A 49 5.80 2.65 -17.52
N ASP A 50 6.86 3.02 -18.27
CA ASP A 50 7.97 2.13 -18.63
C ASP A 50 9.08 2.11 -17.56
N PHE A 51 8.73 1.64 -16.36
CA PHE A 51 9.71 1.33 -15.32
C PHE A 51 9.22 0.17 -14.46
N PRO A 52 10.07 -0.81 -14.15
CA PRO A 52 9.63 -1.98 -13.41
C PRO A 52 9.57 -1.65 -11.91
N VAL A 53 8.37 -1.66 -11.36
CA VAL A 53 8.04 -1.39 -9.95
C VAL A 53 7.11 -2.48 -9.41
N ARG A 54 7.28 -2.83 -8.13
CA ARG A 54 6.40 -3.76 -7.39
C ARG A 54 5.85 -3.04 -6.16
N ASP A 55 4.77 -3.54 -5.57
CA ASP A 55 4.22 -3.01 -4.32
C ASP A 55 3.89 -1.51 -4.42
N THR A 56 3.20 -1.13 -5.50
CA THR A 56 3.00 0.26 -5.89
C THR A 56 2.03 0.97 -4.97
N SER A 57 2.40 2.15 -4.49
CA SER A 57 1.55 3.06 -3.72
C SER A 57 1.46 4.42 -4.42
N ILE A 58 0.26 5.01 -4.42
CA ILE A 58 -0.01 6.33 -5.01
C ILE A 58 -0.74 7.20 -3.97
N CYS A 59 -0.32 8.45 -3.84
CA CYS A 59 -0.96 9.45 -2.99
C CYS A 59 -1.16 10.77 -3.76
N LEU A 60 -2.30 11.42 -3.56
CA LEU A 60 -2.53 12.79 -4.01
C LEU A 60 -1.93 13.75 -2.98
N GLY A 61 -0.99 14.60 -3.41
CA GLY A 61 -0.43 15.65 -2.57
C GLY A 61 -1.26 16.94 -2.55
N PRO A 62 -0.88 17.92 -1.72
CA PRO A 62 -1.62 19.17 -1.53
C PRO A 62 -1.54 20.12 -2.74
N ASP A 63 -0.72 19.79 -3.74
CA ASP A 63 -0.47 20.59 -4.93
C ASP A 63 -1.20 20.05 -6.16
N ASP A 64 -2.24 19.24 -5.98
CA ASP A 64 -2.98 18.54 -7.05
C ASP A 64 -2.04 17.72 -7.95
N THR A 65 -1.07 17.03 -7.33
CA THR A 65 -0.13 16.14 -7.99
C THR A 65 -0.19 14.77 -7.34
N TYR A 66 -0.21 13.72 -8.17
CA TYR A 66 -0.08 12.34 -7.72
C TYR A 66 1.38 11.98 -7.56
N TYR A 67 1.71 11.31 -6.47
CA TYR A 67 3.04 10.81 -6.16
C TYR A 67 2.99 9.29 -6.06
N LEU A 68 3.98 8.63 -6.65
CA LEU A 68 4.07 7.17 -6.70
C LEU A 68 5.40 6.71 -6.13
N THR A 69 5.35 5.64 -5.34
CA THR A 69 6.53 4.88 -4.92
C THR A 69 6.23 3.38 -5.00
N GLY A 70 7.26 2.57 -4.78
CA GLY A 70 7.14 1.12 -4.68
C GLY A 70 8.52 0.47 -4.53
N THR A 71 8.54 -0.84 -4.45
CA THR A 71 9.77 -1.63 -4.45
C THR A 71 10.43 -1.57 -5.82
N THR A 72 11.68 -1.12 -5.86
CA THR A 72 12.47 -0.94 -7.09
C THR A 72 13.78 -1.73 -7.04
N GLY A 73 14.50 -1.82 -8.16
CA GLY A 73 15.79 -2.54 -8.26
C GLY A 73 15.73 -3.84 -9.05
N HIS A 74 15.00 -3.86 -10.17
CA HIS A 74 14.96 -5.01 -11.09
C HIS A 74 16.37 -5.46 -11.49
N PRO A 75 16.64 -6.79 -11.63
CA PRO A 75 15.72 -7.91 -11.42
C PRO A 75 15.73 -8.47 -9.99
N THR A 76 16.45 -7.84 -9.07
CA THR A 76 16.73 -8.40 -7.73
C THR A 76 16.08 -7.61 -6.59
N TRP A 77 15.03 -6.84 -6.86
CA TRP A 77 14.38 -5.92 -5.93
C TRP A 77 13.95 -6.55 -4.60
N TRP A 78 13.63 -7.86 -4.55
CA TRP A 78 13.31 -8.55 -3.31
C TRP A 78 14.55 -8.86 -2.47
N ARG A 79 15.73 -8.90 -3.08
CA ARG A 79 17.00 -9.28 -2.45
C ARG A 79 17.85 -8.05 -2.10
N THR A 80 18.05 -7.15 -3.06
CA THR A 80 18.93 -5.99 -2.93
C THR A 80 18.39 -4.81 -3.73
N ASN A 81 18.33 -3.64 -3.09
CA ASN A 81 18.08 -2.36 -3.76
C ASN A 81 18.72 -1.20 -2.96
N ASP A 82 18.59 0.02 -3.47
CA ASP A 82 19.33 1.19 -2.97
C ASP A 82 18.54 2.05 -1.97
N GLY A 83 17.22 1.89 -1.91
CA GLY A 83 16.32 2.73 -1.13
C GLY A 83 15.01 3.05 -1.86
N VAL A 84 14.47 4.25 -1.62
CA VAL A 84 13.13 4.65 -2.07
C VAL A 84 13.21 5.65 -3.22
N ARG A 85 12.48 5.35 -4.29
CA ARG A 85 12.35 6.17 -5.50
C ARG A 85 10.93 6.71 -5.59
N VAL A 86 10.78 7.97 -5.99
CA VAL A 86 9.46 8.61 -6.14
C VAL A 86 9.29 9.14 -7.55
N TRP A 87 8.08 9.06 -8.06
CA TRP A 87 7.63 9.68 -9.31
C TRP A 87 6.44 10.60 -9.02
N LYS A 88 6.21 11.57 -9.90
CA LYS A 88 5.02 12.42 -9.85
C LYS A 88 4.27 12.46 -11.18
N SER A 89 2.98 12.73 -11.11
CA SER A 89 2.11 12.87 -12.26
C SER A 89 0.98 13.86 -11.98
N LYS A 90 0.57 14.63 -12.98
CA LYS A 90 -0.64 15.47 -12.92
C LYS A 90 -1.89 14.76 -13.42
N ASP A 91 -1.74 13.67 -14.16
CA ASP A 91 -2.82 13.06 -14.93
C ASP A 91 -2.91 11.53 -14.78
N LEU A 92 -2.09 10.95 -13.89
CA LEU A 92 -1.90 9.51 -13.69
C LEU A 92 -1.41 8.73 -14.92
N LYS A 93 -1.04 9.42 -16.00
CA LYS A 93 -0.63 8.82 -17.29
C LYS A 93 0.85 9.05 -17.53
N LYS A 94 1.31 10.30 -17.42
CA LYS A 94 2.71 10.64 -17.56
C LYS A 94 3.35 10.79 -16.19
N TRP A 95 4.43 10.04 -15.97
CA TRP A 95 5.13 9.99 -14.69
C TRP A 95 6.55 10.54 -14.84
N ASP A 96 6.86 11.62 -14.13
CA ASP A 96 8.18 12.23 -14.07
C ASP A 96 8.92 11.71 -12.83
N PHE A 97 10.16 11.26 -13.02
CA PHE A 97 10.99 10.72 -11.93
C PHE A 97 11.52 11.86 -11.04
N LEU A 98 11.24 11.79 -9.73
CA LEU A 98 11.75 12.77 -8.76
C LEU A 98 13.12 12.42 -8.20
N GLY A 99 13.52 11.15 -8.24
CA GLY A 99 14.82 10.70 -7.76
C GLY A 99 14.75 9.57 -6.74
N LEU A 100 15.94 9.14 -6.31
CA LEU A 100 16.12 8.31 -5.11
C LEU A 100 16.07 9.23 -3.88
N VAL A 101 14.87 9.49 -3.37
CA VAL A 101 14.60 10.47 -2.30
C VAL A 101 15.16 10.01 -0.94
N TRP A 102 15.37 8.71 -0.77
CA TRP A 102 16.04 8.14 0.39
C TRP A 102 16.94 6.97 -0.02
N SER A 103 18.19 6.97 0.46
CA SER A 103 19.19 5.94 0.17
C SER A 103 19.58 5.21 1.45
N ILE A 104 19.59 3.88 1.39
CA ILE A 104 20.08 3.03 2.50
C ILE A 104 21.53 3.40 2.83
N GLU A 105 22.37 3.61 1.82
CA GLU A 105 23.79 3.90 2.03
C GLU A 105 24.04 5.30 2.59
N LYS A 106 23.38 6.32 2.02
CA LYS A 106 23.61 7.70 2.44
C LYS A 106 22.92 8.03 3.76
N HIS A 107 21.70 7.55 3.97
CA HIS A 107 20.83 8.01 5.05
C HIS A 107 20.48 6.93 6.08
N GLY A 108 20.60 5.65 5.72
CA GLY A 108 20.26 4.55 6.61
C GLY A 108 21.14 4.48 7.85
N THR A 109 20.54 4.04 8.96
CA THR A 109 21.18 3.66 10.21
C THR A 109 21.09 2.14 10.38
N TRP A 110 20.04 1.64 11.02
CA TRP A 110 19.81 0.21 11.24
C TRP A 110 19.55 -0.54 9.93
N GLN A 111 19.03 0.15 8.92
CA GLN A 111 18.72 -0.38 7.58
C GLN A 111 19.98 -0.79 6.81
N LYS A 112 21.17 -0.31 7.19
CA LYS A 112 22.45 -0.67 6.55
C LYS A 112 22.84 -2.13 6.77
N LYS A 113 22.35 -2.75 7.83
CA LYS A 113 22.67 -4.13 8.17
C LYS A 113 22.20 -5.08 7.08
N ILE A 114 23.10 -5.97 6.67
CA ILE A 114 22.81 -7.05 5.73
C ILE A 114 22.36 -8.28 6.53
N VAL A 115 21.21 -8.84 6.19
CA VAL A 115 20.65 -10.02 6.87
C VAL A 115 20.45 -11.13 5.83
N ARG A 116 21.05 -12.30 6.08
CA ARG A 116 21.01 -13.46 5.15
C ARG A 116 21.52 -13.12 3.74
N GLY A 117 22.52 -12.24 3.64
CA GLY A 117 23.06 -11.76 2.36
C GLY A 117 22.09 -10.93 1.54
N ARG A 118 21.08 -10.32 2.18
CA ARG A 118 20.05 -9.48 1.57
C ARG A 118 19.93 -8.16 2.32
N ARG A 119 19.58 -7.11 1.57
CA ARG A 119 19.29 -5.77 2.09
C ARG A 119 18.49 -5.01 1.06
N ALA A 120 17.17 -4.98 1.24
CA ALA A 120 16.26 -4.30 0.35
C ALA A 120 15.13 -3.63 1.15
N VAL A 121 14.74 -2.44 0.69
CA VAL A 121 13.45 -1.83 1.03
C VAL A 121 12.35 -2.57 0.28
N TRP A 122 11.31 -3.01 0.98
CA TRP A 122 10.09 -3.59 0.41
C TRP A 122 8.87 -2.75 0.76
N ALA A 123 7.91 -2.76 -0.16
CA ALA A 123 6.58 -2.16 -0.05
C ALA A 123 6.60 -0.78 0.62
N PRO A 124 7.42 0.18 0.14
CA PRO A 124 7.27 1.54 0.61
C PRO A 124 5.92 2.08 0.11
N GLU A 125 5.21 2.77 0.99
CA GLU A 125 4.05 3.57 0.58
C GLU A 125 4.36 5.06 0.67
N ILE A 126 3.52 5.90 0.09
CA ILE A 126 3.63 7.35 0.20
C ILE A 126 2.31 7.93 0.68
N HIS A 127 2.38 8.82 1.67
CA HIS A 127 1.21 9.42 2.32
C HIS A 127 1.48 10.90 2.57
N TYR A 128 0.47 11.76 2.39
CA TYR A 128 0.51 13.16 2.82
C TYR A 128 -0.41 13.34 4.02
N ILE A 129 0.16 13.50 5.21
CA ILE A 129 -0.56 13.54 6.48
C ILE A 129 0.05 14.66 7.33
N ASN A 130 -0.82 15.47 7.96
CA ASN A 130 -0.42 16.55 8.86
C ASN A 130 0.63 17.51 8.25
N GLY A 131 0.43 17.90 6.99
CA GLY A 131 1.25 18.92 6.33
C GLY A 131 2.58 18.44 5.76
N THR A 132 2.91 17.14 5.85
CA THR A 132 4.16 16.59 5.31
C THR A 132 3.98 15.22 4.65
N PHE A 133 4.95 14.84 3.83
CA PHE A 133 5.02 13.52 3.22
C PHE A 133 5.69 12.50 4.16
N TRP A 134 5.08 11.33 4.22
CA TRP A 134 5.52 10.18 4.99
C TRP A 134 5.69 8.97 4.07
N ILE A 135 6.71 8.16 4.36
CA ILE A 135 6.96 6.91 3.64
C ILE A 135 7.14 5.80 4.67
N PRO A 136 6.07 5.08 5.05
CA PRO A 136 6.21 3.82 5.74
C PRO A 136 6.83 2.80 4.78
N TYR A 137 7.65 1.90 5.31
CA TYR A 137 8.36 0.90 4.52
C TYR A 137 8.77 -0.29 5.39
N CYS A 138 9.32 -1.34 4.78
CA CYS A 138 10.05 -2.34 5.55
C CYS A 138 11.39 -2.72 4.94
N MET A 139 12.32 -3.16 5.79
CA MET A 139 13.57 -3.78 5.38
C MET A 139 13.43 -5.29 5.48
N ASN A 140 13.79 -5.98 4.41
CA ASN A 140 13.68 -7.44 4.37
C ASN A 140 14.37 -8.13 5.55
N TYR A 141 13.63 -9.00 6.25
CA TYR A 141 14.05 -9.72 7.46
C TYR A 141 14.43 -8.87 8.68
N GLN A 142 14.16 -7.56 8.68
CA GLN A 142 14.57 -6.68 9.76
C GLN A 142 13.37 -6.03 10.47
N GLY A 143 12.40 -5.52 9.71
CA GLY A 143 11.23 -4.87 10.26
C GLY A 143 10.76 -3.66 9.46
N THR A 144 9.73 -2.98 9.98
CA THR A 144 9.15 -1.78 9.38
C THR A 144 9.81 -0.50 9.91
N GLY A 145 9.85 0.54 9.10
CA GLY A 145 10.26 1.89 9.49
C GLY A 145 9.29 2.93 8.94
N LEU A 146 9.54 4.18 9.32
CA LEU A 146 8.76 5.33 8.86
C LEU A 146 9.71 6.47 8.54
N LEU A 147 9.68 6.93 7.28
CA LEU A 147 10.43 8.09 6.87
C LEU A 147 9.54 9.33 6.85
N ARG A 148 10.09 10.46 7.28
CA ARG A 148 9.45 11.78 7.26
C ARG A 148 10.20 12.70 6.31
N SER A 149 9.49 13.41 5.43
CA SER A 149 10.07 14.52 4.68
C SER A 149 10.40 15.67 5.62
N THR A 150 11.64 16.15 5.61
CA THR A 150 12.08 17.28 6.46
C THR A 150 11.66 18.64 5.90
N THR A 151 11.22 18.67 4.64
CA THR A 151 10.81 19.91 3.94
C THR A 151 9.30 20.00 3.75
N GLY A 152 8.55 18.95 4.07
CA GLY A 152 7.13 18.86 3.74
C GLY A 152 6.84 18.49 2.29
N LYS A 153 7.87 18.28 1.45
CA LYS A 153 7.73 17.98 0.01
C LYS A 153 8.09 16.54 -0.33
N ALA A 154 7.53 16.03 -1.43
CA ALA A 154 7.75 14.65 -1.87
C ALA A 154 9.17 14.39 -2.37
N GLU A 155 9.90 15.43 -2.79
CA GLU A 155 11.31 15.35 -3.15
C GLU A 155 12.23 15.11 -1.94
N GLY A 156 11.72 15.31 -0.72
CA GLY A 156 12.48 15.17 0.52
C GLY A 156 13.42 16.35 0.81
N PRO A 157 14.58 16.12 1.45
CA PRO A 157 15.11 14.83 1.89
C PRO A 157 14.23 14.17 2.97
N TYR A 158 14.40 12.86 3.12
CA TYR A 158 13.70 12.07 4.11
C TYR A 158 14.63 11.60 5.23
N GLU A 159 14.12 11.58 6.45
CA GLU A 159 14.78 11.00 7.61
C GLU A 159 13.90 9.93 8.27
N ASP A 160 14.52 8.85 8.76
CA ASP A 160 13.80 7.87 9.57
C ASP A 160 13.47 8.46 10.94
N VAL A 161 12.22 8.32 11.37
CA VAL A 161 11.74 8.80 12.67
C VAL A 161 12.41 8.08 13.83
N LYS A 162 12.88 6.83 13.62
CA LYS A 162 13.47 5.98 14.64
C LYS A 162 14.81 5.39 14.17
N LYS A 163 15.91 5.99 14.66
CA LYS A 163 17.27 5.68 14.17
C LYS A 163 17.92 4.44 14.80
N ASP A 164 17.42 3.97 15.94
CA ASP A 164 17.98 2.87 16.74
C ASP A 164 17.37 1.49 16.42
N GLY A 165 16.34 1.42 15.57
CA GLY A 165 15.77 0.14 15.13
C GLY A 165 14.39 0.28 14.50
N PRO A 166 13.80 -0.84 14.03
CA PRO A 166 12.50 -0.81 13.37
C PRO A 166 11.36 -0.52 14.36
N LEU A 167 10.25 0.00 13.83
CA LEU A 167 8.98 0.17 14.56
C LEU A 167 8.32 -1.17 14.87
N THR A 168 8.38 -2.13 13.93
CA THR A 168 7.86 -3.49 14.12
C THR A 168 8.81 -4.52 13.51
N ARG A 169 8.71 -5.79 13.90
CA ARG A 169 9.47 -6.90 13.29
C ARG A 169 8.74 -7.59 12.13
N ARG A 170 7.78 -6.90 11.51
CA ARG A 170 6.94 -7.41 10.42
C ARG A 170 7.28 -6.71 9.10
N ILE A 171 6.44 -6.91 8.09
CA ILE A 171 6.61 -6.36 6.73
C ILE A 171 5.44 -5.44 6.39
N ASP A 172 5.57 -4.75 5.26
CA ASP A 172 4.53 -4.02 4.54
C ASP A 172 3.75 -3.06 5.43
N ALA A 173 4.25 -1.84 5.55
CA ALA A 173 3.67 -0.83 6.40
C ALA A 173 2.94 0.24 5.60
N SER A 174 1.82 0.69 6.15
CA SER A 174 0.96 1.74 5.65
C SER A 174 0.58 2.70 6.79
N LEU A 175 0.02 3.86 6.43
CA LEU A 175 -0.56 4.81 7.37
C LEU A 175 -2.02 5.04 7.06
N PHE A 176 -2.81 5.28 8.11
CA PHE A 176 -4.20 5.70 7.99
C PHE A 176 -4.47 6.84 8.97
N GLN A 177 -4.99 7.97 8.49
CA GLN A 177 -5.46 9.06 9.35
C GLN A 177 -6.99 9.02 9.40
N ASP A 178 -7.55 9.02 10.61
CA ASP A 178 -9.00 9.07 10.82
C ASP A 178 -9.48 10.51 11.01
N ASP A 179 -10.81 10.70 11.02
CA ASP A 179 -11.45 12.02 11.11
C ASP A 179 -11.15 12.76 12.42
N ASP A 180 -10.78 12.03 13.48
CA ASP A 180 -10.37 12.63 14.76
C ASP A 180 -8.90 13.11 14.75
N GLY A 181 -8.23 13.03 13.60
CA GLY A 181 -6.85 13.45 13.38
C GLY A 181 -5.82 12.42 13.80
N LYS A 182 -6.22 11.32 14.48
CA LYS A 182 -5.28 10.28 14.90
C LYS A 182 -4.76 9.51 13.70
N VAL A 183 -3.48 9.18 13.77
CA VAL A 183 -2.80 8.38 12.75
C VAL A 183 -2.56 6.97 13.28
N TYR A 184 -2.80 5.99 12.44
CA TYR A 184 -2.63 4.58 12.71
C TYR A 184 -1.56 4.00 11.79
N PHE A 185 -0.67 3.20 12.36
CA PHE A 185 0.30 2.39 11.65
C PHE A 185 -0.34 1.04 11.35
N VAL A 186 -0.58 0.78 10.07
CA VAL A 186 -1.17 -0.49 9.59
C VAL A 186 -0.06 -1.30 8.94
N TYR A 187 0.00 -2.60 9.19
CA TYR A 187 1.08 -3.40 8.61
C TYR A 187 0.78 -4.90 8.49
N GLY A 188 1.52 -5.54 7.60
CA GLY A 188 1.48 -6.98 7.36
C GLY A 188 0.08 -7.46 6.97
N ASP A 189 -0.47 -8.34 7.80
CA ASP A 189 -1.74 -9.07 7.63
C ASP A 189 -2.99 -8.31 8.13
N GLY A 190 -2.87 -7.00 8.38
CA GLY A 190 -3.94 -6.18 8.96
C GLY A 190 -3.74 -5.89 10.44
N ARG A 191 -2.50 -5.92 10.93
CA ARG A 191 -2.17 -5.40 12.26
C ARG A 191 -2.25 -3.88 12.24
N ILE A 192 -2.71 -3.32 13.36
CA ILE A 192 -2.88 -1.89 13.52
C ILE A 192 -2.49 -1.45 14.94
N ALA A 193 -1.82 -0.32 15.03
CA ALA A 193 -1.58 0.40 16.27
C ALA A 193 -1.67 1.90 16.01
N ARG A 194 -2.21 2.66 16.96
CA ARG A 194 -2.12 4.12 16.92
C ARG A 194 -0.67 4.58 17.00
N MET A 195 -0.30 5.61 16.23
CA MET A 195 0.99 6.29 16.34
C MET A 195 1.00 7.24 17.53
N THR A 196 2.19 7.55 18.06
CA THR A 196 2.38 8.69 18.97
C THR A 196 2.07 10.01 18.25
N GLU A 197 1.69 11.04 19.00
CA GLU A 197 1.33 12.35 18.41
C GLU A 197 2.47 12.98 17.59
N ASP A 198 3.72 12.71 17.98
CA ASP A 198 4.92 13.16 17.28
C ASP A 198 5.38 12.22 16.15
N MET A 199 4.63 11.14 15.89
CA MET A 199 4.89 10.12 14.88
C MET A 199 6.24 9.38 15.04
N SER A 200 6.85 9.41 16.23
CA SER A 200 8.14 8.75 16.50
C SER A 200 8.03 7.26 16.85
N GLY A 201 6.83 6.78 17.19
CA GLY A 201 6.60 5.39 17.59
C GLY A 201 5.13 4.97 17.60
N LEU A 202 4.89 3.76 18.09
CA LEU A 202 3.54 3.25 18.36
C LEU A 202 3.11 3.68 19.77
N ALA A 203 1.90 4.20 19.89
CA ALA A 203 1.30 4.64 21.15
C ALA A 203 0.59 3.52 21.92
N GLU A 204 0.42 2.35 21.31
CA GLU A 204 -0.29 1.21 21.87
C GLU A 204 0.25 -0.11 21.31
N GLU A 205 -0.03 -1.20 22.02
CA GLU A 205 0.27 -2.54 21.52
C GLU A 205 -0.57 -2.86 20.27
N PRO A 206 0.04 -3.37 19.20
CA PRO A 206 -0.69 -3.68 17.98
C PRO A 206 -1.72 -4.80 18.16
N ARG A 207 -2.90 -4.60 17.57
CA ARG A 207 -3.95 -5.62 17.46
C ARG A 207 -4.12 -6.05 16.01
N LEU A 208 -4.53 -7.30 15.80
CA LEU A 208 -4.88 -7.82 14.48
C LEU A 208 -6.35 -7.54 14.20
N LEU A 209 -6.64 -6.82 13.11
CA LEU A 209 -7.99 -6.69 12.59
C LEU A 209 -8.38 -7.99 11.88
N LYS A 210 -9.58 -8.48 12.17
CA LYS A 210 -10.08 -9.74 11.62
C LYS A 210 -11.50 -9.55 11.10
N PRO A 211 -11.83 -10.16 9.96
CA PRO A 211 -13.22 -10.28 9.54
C PRO A 211 -13.96 -11.24 10.48
N SER A 212 -15.28 -11.10 10.56
CA SER A 212 -16.12 -11.95 11.43
C SER A 212 -16.21 -13.40 10.98
N ASN A 213 -15.91 -13.68 9.71
CA ASN A 213 -16.08 -14.97 9.05
C ASN A 213 -14.76 -15.61 8.59
N HIS A 214 -13.60 -15.05 8.93
CA HIS A 214 -12.29 -15.60 8.56
C HIS A 214 -11.21 -15.29 9.61
N GLY A 215 -10.10 -16.03 9.61
CA GLY A 215 -9.05 -15.90 10.63
C GLY A 215 -8.16 -14.65 10.48
N HIS A 216 -8.11 -14.10 9.27
CA HIS A 216 -7.27 -12.98 8.84
C HIS A 216 -7.85 -12.38 7.54
N VAL A 217 -7.46 -11.14 7.22
CA VAL A 217 -7.89 -10.44 5.99
C VAL A 217 -7.09 -10.90 4.76
N GLY A 218 -5.77 -10.99 4.90
CA GLY A 218 -4.86 -11.50 3.89
C GLY A 218 -3.47 -11.74 4.48
N PHE A 219 -2.49 -12.05 3.62
CA PHE A 219 -1.13 -12.39 4.04
C PHE A 219 -0.28 -11.15 4.33
N GLU A 220 -0.32 -10.14 3.45
CA GLU A 220 0.50 -8.92 3.56
C GLU A 220 -0.14 -7.71 2.84
N GLY A 221 0.58 -6.59 2.75
CA GLY A 221 0.12 -5.40 2.02
C GLY A 221 -1.15 -4.75 2.59
N ALA A 222 -1.36 -4.81 3.92
CA ALA A 222 -2.54 -4.24 4.55
C ALA A 222 -2.62 -2.72 4.39
N PHE A 223 -3.76 -2.26 3.85
CA PHE A 223 -4.07 -0.86 3.63
C PHE A 223 -5.49 -0.54 4.10
N ILE A 224 -5.68 0.64 4.70
CA ILE A 224 -7.00 1.13 5.13
C ILE A 224 -7.32 2.45 4.43
N THR A 225 -8.55 2.55 3.94
CA THR A 225 -9.13 3.84 3.52
C THR A 225 -10.54 4.00 4.08
N LYS A 226 -11.00 5.24 4.18
CA LYS A 226 -12.36 5.58 4.60
C LYS A 226 -13.13 6.14 3.42
N MET A 227 -14.27 5.52 3.11
CA MET A 227 -15.16 5.93 2.02
C MET A 227 -16.60 5.88 2.53
N ASP A 228 -17.37 6.96 2.34
CA ASP A 228 -18.78 7.07 2.74
C ASP A 228 -19.06 6.62 4.18
N ASN A 229 -18.26 7.12 5.12
CA ASN A 229 -18.32 6.78 6.55
C ASN A 229 -18.12 5.29 6.87
N ARG A 230 -17.45 4.55 5.99
CA ARG A 230 -17.05 3.15 6.18
C ARG A 230 -15.55 3.02 6.02
N TYR A 231 -14.96 2.11 6.79
CA TYR A 231 -13.56 1.73 6.66
C TYR A 231 -13.47 0.51 5.76
N LEU A 232 -12.65 0.61 4.71
CA LEU A 232 -12.23 -0.51 3.89
C LEU A 232 -10.81 -0.89 4.31
N LEU A 233 -10.65 -2.13 4.77
CA LEU A 233 -9.34 -2.76 4.98
C LEU A 233 -9.14 -3.78 3.87
N ALA A 234 -8.05 -3.64 3.12
CA ALA A 234 -7.68 -4.56 2.05
C ALA A 234 -6.31 -5.16 2.35
N CYS A 235 -6.10 -6.43 1.97
CA CYS A 235 -4.80 -7.10 2.04
C CYS A 235 -4.56 -7.93 0.77
N ALA A 236 -3.31 -8.23 0.47
CA ALA A 236 -2.97 -9.21 -0.56
C ALA A 236 -2.91 -10.63 0.02
N GLU A 237 -3.39 -11.63 -0.74
CA GLU A 237 -3.34 -13.05 -0.38
C GLU A 237 -2.79 -13.92 -1.52
N PHE A 238 -2.13 -15.02 -1.14
CA PHE A 238 -1.74 -16.06 -2.06
C PHE A 238 -2.92 -16.97 -2.39
N ASN A 239 -3.43 -16.86 -3.61
CA ASN A 239 -4.45 -17.78 -4.11
C ASN A 239 -3.83 -18.90 -4.97
N GLY A 240 -4.33 -20.13 -4.82
CA GLY A 240 -3.88 -21.31 -5.54
C GLY A 240 -2.74 -22.10 -4.87
N LYS A 241 -2.36 -23.24 -5.47
CA LYS A 241 -1.29 -24.14 -4.97
C LYS A 241 -0.13 -24.22 -5.96
N GLY A 242 1.10 -24.37 -5.45
CA GLY A 242 2.29 -24.63 -6.27
C GLY A 242 2.75 -23.45 -7.14
N GLY A 243 3.10 -23.72 -8.42
CA GLY A 243 3.62 -22.73 -9.37
C GLY A 243 2.57 -21.74 -9.92
N ASN A 244 1.29 -22.10 -9.80
CA ASN A 244 0.15 -21.31 -10.31
C ASN A 244 -0.40 -20.29 -9.30
N ARG A 245 0.37 -19.97 -8.25
CA ARG A 245 -0.05 -18.98 -7.26
C ARG A 245 -0.21 -17.60 -7.88
N THR A 246 -1.36 -16.96 -7.62
CA THR A 246 -1.64 -15.55 -7.88
C THR A 246 -1.51 -14.73 -6.60
N TYR A 247 -1.47 -13.41 -6.76
CA TYR A 247 -1.49 -12.45 -5.67
C TYR A 247 -2.71 -11.59 -5.87
N ASP A 248 -3.73 -11.82 -5.05
CA ASP A 248 -5.04 -11.21 -5.23
C ASP A 248 -5.32 -10.31 -4.02
N CYS A 249 -5.97 -9.18 -4.28
CA CYS A 249 -6.46 -8.30 -3.23
C CYS A 249 -7.74 -8.92 -2.63
N MET A 250 -7.80 -8.98 -1.30
CA MET A 250 -8.91 -9.51 -0.48
C MET A 250 -9.57 -8.38 0.31
#